data_AF-A0A0K1Q7P6-F1
#
_entry.id   AF-A0A0K1Q7P6-F1
#
_cell.length_a   1.000
_cell.length_b   1.000
_cell.length_c   1.000
_cell.angle_alpha   90.00
_cell.angle_beta   90.00
_cell.angle_gamma   90.00
#
_symmetry.space_group_name_H-M   'P 1'
#
loop_
_entity.id
_entity.type
_entity.pdbx_description
1 polymer ?
#
loop_
_entity_poly.entity_id
_entity_poly.type
_entity_poly.pdbx_seq_one_letter_code
_entity_poly.pdbx_strand_id
1 'polypeptide(L)'
;MEQSAGGVRKMLEEARKQRDVVKTLCLNDKLSQIDVAIRSGKDRRGQLEAAVKRNDTELSNHEFTILTVLRQRSEQIVAEANQCIGEESAFVGDTNVKTSVDPTIPQDEAPYPSTDPTLVTGTPPCTSCAL
;
A
#
# COMPACT_ATOMS: atom_id res chain seq x y z
N MET A 1 -1.54 4.01 19.27
CA MET A 1 -2.59 4.29 18.29
C MET A 1 -2.65 5.76 17.90
N GLU A 2 -2.88 6.71 18.82
CA GLU A 2 -2.91 8.16 18.45
C GLU A 2 -1.56 8.66 17.89
N GLN A 3 -0.45 8.19 18.45
CA GLN A 3 0.90 8.44 17.91
C GLN A 3 1.06 7.89 16.48
N SER A 4 0.52 6.70 16.21
CA SER A 4 0.51 6.03 14.90
C SER A 4 -0.19 6.91 13.85
N ALA A 5 -1.35 7.48 14.19
CA ALA A 5 -2.07 8.41 13.32
C ALA A 5 -1.28 9.72 13.10
N GLY A 6 -0.56 10.20 14.12
CA GLY A 6 0.28 11.40 14.01
C GLY A 6 1.40 11.29 12.98
N GLY A 7 2.04 10.12 12.87
CA GLY A 7 3.04 9.84 11.84
C GLY A 7 2.44 9.89 10.43
N VAL A 8 1.35 9.14 10.21
CA VAL A 8 0.67 9.07 8.90
C VAL A 8 0.09 10.41 8.45
N ARG A 9 -0.41 11.23 9.39
CA ARG A 9 -0.87 12.60 9.08
C ARG A 9 0.25 13.47 8.52
N LYS A 10 1.45 13.44 9.11
CA LYS A 10 2.60 14.19 8.60
C LYS A 10 3.00 13.74 7.20
N MET A 11 3.01 12.43 6.95
CA MET A 11 3.28 11.86 5.63
C MET A 11 2.25 12.32 4.59
N LEU A 12 0.97 12.33 4.97
CA LEU A 12 -0.12 12.79 4.12
C LEU A 12 0.00 14.29 3.79
N GLU A 13 0.36 15.12 4.76
CA GLU A 13 0.60 16.55 4.53
C GLU A 13 1.74 16.78 3.54
N GLU A 14 2.82 16.01 3.64
CA GLU A 14 3.94 16.10 2.71
C GLU A 14 3.55 15.64 1.29
N ALA A 15 2.86 14.50 1.16
CA ALA A 15 2.35 14.03 -0.13
C ALA A 15 1.42 15.06 -0.81
N ARG A 16 0.59 15.76 -0.02
CA ARG A 16 -0.28 16.84 -0.51
C ARG A 16 0.52 18.04 -1.01
N LYS A 17 1.60 18.43 -0.31
CA LYS A 17 2.49 19.53 -0.76
C LYS A 17 3.18 19.19 -2.07
N GLN A 18 3.60 17.94 -2.23
CA GLN A 18 4.23 17.42 -3.46
C GLN A 18 3.23 17.21 -4.60
N ARG A 19 1.92 17.39 -4.36
CA ARG A 19 0.81 17.15 -5.31
C ARG A 19 0.82 15.72 -5.86
N ASP A 20 1.33 14.77 -5.09
CA ASP A 20 1.31 13.35 -5.44
C ASP A 20 -0.07 12.78 -5.08
N VAL A 21 -0.92 12.61 -6.09
CA VAL A 21 -2.30 12.14 -5.94
C VAL A 21 -2.33 10.68 -5.47
N VAL A 22 -1.39 9.85 -5.94
CA VAL A 22 -1.34 8.42 -5.61
C VAL A 22 -0.96 8.23 -4.15
N LYS A 23 0.13 8.89 -3.71
CA LYS A 23 0.55 8.86 -2.30
C LYS A 23 -0.52 9.44 -1.38
N THR A 24 -1.13 10.55 -1.78
CA THR A 24 -2.20 11.19 -1.01
C THR A 24 -3.39 10.26 -0.81
N LEU A 25 -3.83 9.55 -1.85
CA LEU A 25 -4.97 8.63 -1.76
C LEU A 25 -4.64 7.43 -0.87
N CYS A 26 -3.46 6.82 -1.06
CA CYS A 26 -3.00 5.68 -0.27
C CYS A 26 -2.88 6.03 1.22
N LEU A 27 -2.20 7.13 1.55
CA LEU A 27 -2.02 7.59 2.93
C LEU A 27 -3.34 8.00 3.59
N ASN A 28 -4.27 8.59 2.82
CA ASN A 28 -5.60 8.95 3.33
C ASN A 28 -6.43 7.71 3.68
N ASP A 29 -6.44 6.68 2.82
CA ASP A 29 -7.06 5.40 3.13
C ASP A 29 -6.49 4.80 4.43
N LYS A 30 -5.16 4.70 4.53
CA LYS A 30 -4.50 4.15 5.74
C LYS A 30 -4.80 4.97 6.99
N LEU A 31 -4.81 6.30 6.88
CA LEU A 31 -5.18 7.17 8.01
C LEU A 31 -6.63 6.95 8.45
N SER A 32 -7.56 6.82 7.50
CA SER A 32 -8.96 6.51 7.77
C SER A 32 -9.11 5.18 8.53
N GLN A 33 -8.36 4.15 8.11
CA GLN A 33 -8.34 2.87 8.82
C GLN A 33 -7.83 2.99 10.27
N ILE A 34 -6.78 3.79 10.52
CA ILE A 34 -6.29 4.05 11.88
C ILE A 34 -7.33 4.81 12.71
N ASP A 35 -8.02 5.81 12.14
CA ASP A 35 -9.03 6.59 12.86
C ASP A 35 -10.23 5.73 13.26
N VAL A 36 -10.63 4.77 12.41
CA VAL A 36 -11.63 3.75 12.77
C VAL A 36 -11.12 2.89 13.93
N ALA A 37 -9.88 2.38 13.86
CA ALA A 37 -9.30 1.57 14.92
C ALA A 37 -9.20 2.33 16.26
N ILE A 38 -8.88 3.62 16.24
CA ILE A 38 -8.87 4.49 17.45
C ILE A 38 -10.28 4.63 18.01
N ARG A 39 -11.27 4.91 17.17
CA ARG A 39 -12.66 5.09 17.62
C ARG A 39 -13.22 3.81 18.22
N SER A 40 -12.97 2.68 17.55
CA SER A 40 -13.22 1.35 18.11
C SER A 40 -12.49 1.18 19.44
N GLY A 41 -11.19 1.40 19.53
CA GLY A 41 -10.44 1.25 20.79
C GLY A 41 -10.99 2.08 21.95
N LYS A 42 -11.49 3.30 21.69
CA LYS A 42 -12.14 4.13 22.71
C LYS A 42 -13.43 3.50 23.26
N ASP A 43 -14.24 2.91 22.40
CA ASP A 43 -15.46 2.18 22.78
C ASP A 43 -15.13 0.94 23.62
N ARG A 44 -14.21 0.09 23.15
CA ARG A 44 -13.80 -1.14 23.88
C ARG A 44 -13.18 -0.81 25.23
N ARG A 45 -12.44 0.30 25.35
CA ARG A 45 -11.94 0.79 26.64
C ARG A 45 -13.08 1.15 27.59
N GLY A 46 -14.13 1.80 27.12
CA GLY A 46 -15.32 2.09 27.95
C GLY A 46 -16.01 0.81 28.42
N GLN A 47 -16.10 -0.20 27.55
CA GLN A 47 -16.68 -1.50 27.88
C GLN A 47 -15.81 -2.27 28.89
N LEU A 48 -14.48 -2.22 28.74
CA LEU A 48 -13.52 -2.75 29.71
C LEU A 48 -13.68 -2.09 31.08
N GLU A 49 -13.72 -0.76 31.15
CA GLU A 49 -13.93 -0.03 32.40
C GLU A 49 -15.25 -0.41 33.07
N ALA A 50 -16.32 -0.62 32.28
CA ALA A 50 -17.60 -1.07 32.79
C ALA A 50 -17.56 -2.53 33.29
N ALA A 51 -16.86 -3.43 32.59
CA ALA A 51 -16.67 -4.82 32.99
C ALA A 51 -15.88 -4.92 34.31
N VAL A 52 -14.79 -4.17 34.44
CA VAL A 52 -13.98 -4.07 35.66
C VAL A 52 -14.82 -3.56 36.83
N LYS A 53 -15.65 -2.52 36.63
CA LYS A 53 -16.56 -2.01 37.68
C LYS A 53 -17.58 -3.04 38.14
N ARG A 54 -17.98 -3.97 37.26
CA ARG A 54 -18.92 -5.06 37.57
C ARG A 54 -18.22 -6.32 38.10
N ASN A 55 -16.89 -6.31 38.24
CA ASN A 55 -16.07 -7.49 38.56
C ASN A 55 -16.26 -8.67 37.58
N ASP A 56 -16.59 -8.35 36.33
CA ASP A 56 -16.76 -9.33 35.26
C ASP A 56 -15.40 -9.61 34.61
N THR A 57 -14.70 -10.61 35.14
CA THR A 57 -13.32 -10.93 34.74
C THR A 57 -13.22 -11.51 33.33
N GLU A 58 -14.20 -12.30 32.89
CA GLU A 58 -14.24 -12.87 31.56
C GLU A 58 -14.40 -11.76 30.50
N LEU A 59 -15.39 -10.88 30.69
CA LEU A 59 -15.60 -9.75 29.79
C LEU A 59 -14.43 -8.78 29.80
N SER A 60 -13.84 -8.52 30.98
CA SER A 60 -12.63 -7.68 31.10
C SER A 60 -11.46 -8.24 30.28
N ASN A 61 -11.21 -9.55 30.36
CA ASN A 61 -10.15 -10.20 29.59
C ASN A 61 -10.44 -10.17 28.08
N HIS A 62 -11.70 -10.33 27.68
CA HIS A 62 -12.12 -10.24 26.29
C HIS A 62 -11.86 -8.85 25.69
N GLU A 63 -12.33 -7.79 26.35
CA GLU A 63 -12.13 -6.42 25.89
C GLU A 63 -10.65 -6.03 25.84
N PHE A 64 -9.85 -6.47 26.82
CA PHE A 64 -8.41 -6.27 26.83
C PHE A 64 -7.71 -6.95 25.65
N THR A 65 -8.14 -8.17 25.29
CA THR A 65 -7.63 -8.89 24.12
C THR A 65 -7.93 -8.13 22.84
N ILE A 66 -9.17 -7.63 22.68
CA ILE A 66 -9.56 -6.83 21.52
C ILE A 66 -8.74 -5.54 21.42
N LEU A 67 -8.52 -4.84 22.54
CA LEU A 67 -7.67 -3.64 22.58
C LEU A 67 -6.24 -3.93 22.12
N THR A 68 -5.69 -5.09 22.51
CA THR A 68 -4.36 -5.53 22.09
C THR A 68 -4.29 -5.78 20.59
N VAL A 69 -5.29 -6.47 20.02
CA VAL A 69 -5.37 -6.71 18.57
C VAL A 69 -5.52 -5.41 17.79
N LEU A 70 -6.36 -4.49 18.24
CA LEU A 70 -6.50 -3.16 17.62
C LEU A 70 -5.19 -2.37 17.60
N ARG A 71 -4.42 -2.47 18.69
CA ARG A 71 -3.12 -1.83 18.79
C ARG A 71 -2.16 -2.43 17.75
N GLN A 72 -2.02 -3.74 17.71
CA GLN A 72 -1.16 -4.44 16.75
C GLN A 72 -1.55 -4.09 15.30
N ARG A 73 -2.85 -4.09 15.01
CA ARG A 73 -3.36 -3.68 13.69
C ARG A 73 -3.01 -2.23 13.35
N SER A 74 -3.09 -1.31 14.31
CA SER A 74 -2.69 0.08 14.09
C SER A 74 -1.20 0.22 13.79
N GLU A 75 -0.35 -0.58 14.45
CA GLU A 75 1.09 -0.62 14.18
C GLU A 75 1.37 -1.19 12.78
N GLN A 76 0.65 -2.24 12.36
CA GLN A 76 0.72 -2.78 11.01
C GLN A 76 0.31 -1.75 9.94
N ILE A 77 -0.77 -1.01 10.15
CA ILE A 77 -1.22 0.02 9.19
C ILE A 77 -0.17 1.12 9.02
N VAL A 78 0.62 1.44 10.06
CA VAL A 78 1.75 2.38 9.91
C VAL A 78 2.83 1.81 8.99
N ALA A 79 3.17 0.52 9.12
CA ALA A 79 4.11 -0.11 8.21
C ALA A 79 3.59 -0.11 6.76
N GLU A 80 2.31 -0.38 6.56
CA GLU A 80 1.66 -0.28 5.24
C GLU A 80 1.64 1.18 4.71
N ALA A 81 1.48 2.16 5.59
CA ALA A 81 1.55 3.57 5.20
C ALA A 81 2.95 3.98 4.73
N ASN A 82 4.03 3.38 5.26
CA ASN A 82 5.39 3.60 4.75
C ASN A 82 5.56 3.03 3.34
N GLN A 83 4.88 1.92 3.00
CA GLN A 83 4.87 1.37 1.65
C GLN A 83 4.19 2.31 0.64
N CYS A 84 3.19 3.11 1.06
CA CYS A 84 2.58 4.13 0.20
C CYS A 84 3.59 5.17 -0.31
N ILE A 85 4.67 5.43 0.43
CA ILE A 85 5.68 6.43 0.05
C ILE A 85 6.61 5.91 -1.05
N GLY A 86 6.65 4.59 -1.25
CA GLY A 86 7.65 3.95 -2.12
C GLY A 86 9.00 3.82 -1.43
N GLU A 87 9.07 3.85 -0.10
CA GLU A 87 10.13 3.14 0.62
C GLU A 87 9.84 1.64 0.49
N GLU A 88 10.06 1.15 -0.72
CA GLU A 88 10.21 -0.27 -0.96
C GLU A 88 11.33 -0.71 -0.01
N SER A 89 10.96 -1.48 1.00
CA SER A 89 11.88 -2.25 1.80
C SER A 89 13.02 -2.72 0.90
N ALA A 90 14.23 -2.26 1.21
CA ALA A 90 15.45 -2.58 0.51
C ALA A 90 15.45 -4.03 -0.04
N PHE A 91 15.95 -4.17 -1.26
CA PHE A 91 16.50 -5.39 -1.87
C PHE A 91 15.62 -6.14 -2.89
N VAL A 92 15.55 -5.61 -4.10
CA VAL A 92 16.09 -6.32 -5.28
C VAL A 92 17.07 -5.33 -5.90
N GLY A 93 18.36 -5.50 -5.62
CA GLY A 93 19.41 -4.61 -6.14
C GLY A 93 19.29 -4.45 -7.66
N ASP A 94 19.64 -3.26 -8.16
CA ASP A 94 19.62 -2.92 -9.58
C ASP A 94 20.02 -4.13 -10.44
N THR A 95 19.09 -4.69 -11.22
CA THR A 95 19.43 -5.73 -12.18
C THR A 95 20.23 -5.10 -13.31
N ASN A 96 21.55 -5.24 -13.26
CA ASN A 96 22.42 -4.85 -14.37
C ASN A 96 22.38 -5.95 -15.45
N VAL A 97 21.52 -5.77 -16.45
CA VAL A 97 21.46 -6.66 -17.61
C VAL A 97 22.62 -6.29 -18.55
N LYS A 98 23.68 -7.10 -18.52
CA LYS A 98 24.75 -7.03 -19.54
C LYS A 98 24.42 -7.98 -20.67
N THR A 99 24.20 -7.44 -21.85
CA THR A 99 24.15 -8.23 -23.08
C THR A 99 25.58 -8.39 -23.62
N SER A 100 26.02 -9.63 -23.78
CA SER A 100 27.25 -9.95 -24.51
C SER A 100 26.82 -10.52 -25.86
N VAL A 101 27.17 -9.82 -26.93
CA VAL A 101 26.98 -10.30 -28.29
C VAL A 101 28.28 -10.95 -28.73
N ASP A 102 28.23 -12.24 -29.09
CA ASP A 102 29.39 -12.98 -29.57
C ASP A 102 29.82 -12.41 -30.94
N PRO A 103 31.09 -11.97 -31.09
CA PRO A 103 31.59 -11.37 -32.33
C PRO A 103 31.72 -12.35 -33.51
N THR A 104 31.50 -13.66 -33.29
CA THR A 104 31.43 -14.66 -34.37
C THR A 104 30.02 -14.83 -34.93
N ILE A 105 29.01 -14.15 -34.36
CA ILE A 105 27.66 -14.12 -34.92
C ILE A 105 27.71 -13.31 -36.23
N PRO A 106 27.32 -13.91 -37.37
CA PRO A 106 27.16 -13.17 -38.62
C PRO A 106 26.17 -12.03 -38.39
N GLN A 107 26.51 -10.81 -38.79
CA GLN A 107 25.48 -9.76 -38.85
C GLN A 107 24.43 -10.23 -39.85
N ASP A 108 23.17 -10.32 -39.41
CA ASP A 108 22.05 -10.54 -40.32
C ASP A 108 22.01 -9.34 -41.28
N GLU A 109 22.61 -9.52 -42.45
CA GLU A 109 22.49 -8.61 -43.60
C GLU A 109 21.12 -8.75 -44.30
N ALA A 110 20.20 -9.54 -43.71
CA ALA A 110 18.83 -9.61 -44.19
C ALA A 110 18.25 -8.19 -44.16
N PRO A 111 17.91 -7.59 -45.31
CA PRO A 111 17.22 -6.32 -45.32
C PRO A 111 15.94 -6.52 -44.54
N TYR A 112 15.79 -5.80 -43.42
CA TYR A 112 14.48 -5.69 -42.78
C TYR A 112 13.52 -5.24 -43.88
N PRO A 113 12.42 -5.98 -44.14
CA PRO A 113 11.43 -5.51 -45.09
C PRO A 113 11.02 -4.11 -44.62
N SER A 114 11.01 -3.14 -45.54
CA SER A 114 10.53 -1.80 -45.23
C SER A 114 9.17 -1.97 -44.57
N THR A 115 9.04 -1.48 -43.33
CA THR A 115 7.74 -1.48 -42.64
C THR A 115 6.79 -0.70 -43.53
N ASP A 116 5.87 -1.41 -44.18
CA ASP A 116 4.84 -0.81 -44.99
C ASP A 116 4.08 0.19 -44.10
N PRO A 117 4.02 1.49 -44.44
CA PRO A 117 3.28 2.47 -43.65
C PRO A 117 1.78 2.15 -43.55
N THR A 118 1.28 1.15 -44.30
CA THR A 118 -0.08 0.64 -44.20
C THR A 118 -0.26 -0.52 -43.20
N LEU A 119 0.78 -0.94 -42.47
CA LEU A 119 0.62 -1.90 -41.38
C LEU A 119 -0.12 -1.24 -40.21
N VAL A 120 -1.45 -1.22 -40.32
CA VAL A 120 -2.36 -0.90 -39.23
C VAL A 120 -2.27 -2.03 -38.23
N THR A 121 -1.38 -1.91 -37.24
CA THR A 121 -1.51 -2.64 -35.98
C THR A 121 -2.71 -2.04 -35.24
N GLY A 122 -3.91 -2.40 -35.71
CA GLY A 122 -5.13 -2.16 -34.96
C GLY A 122 -5.01 -2.92 -33.65
N THR A 123 -5.27 -2.24 -32.53
CA THR A 123 -5.51 -2.94 -31.28
C THR A 123 -6.59 -4.00 -31.53
N PRO A 124 -6.45 -5.22 -30.97
CA PRO A 124 -7.52 -6.21 -31.09
C PRO A 124 -8.81 -5.56 -30.58
N PRO A 125 -9.96 -5.73 -31.28
CA PRO A 125 -11.20 -5.16 -30.83
C PRO A 125 -11.46 -5.67 -29.42
N CYS A 126 -11.55 -4.75 -28.46
CA CYS A 126 -11.83 -5.08 -27.08
C CYS A 126 -13.28 -5.56 -27.01
N THR A 127 -13.49 -6.88 -27.12
CA THR A 127 -14.81 -7.53 -27.09
C THR A 127 -15.55 -7.29 -25.77
N SER A 128 -14.84 -6.85 -24.72
CA SER A 128 -15.37 -6.55 -23.39
C SER A 128 -15.46 -5.06 -23.05
N CYS A 129 -15.07 -4.14 -23.96
CA CYS A 129 -15.13 -2.70 -23.71
C CYS A 129 -16.49 -2.06 -24.09
N ALA A 130 -17.45 -2.87 -24.56
CA ALA A 130 -18.83 -2.48 -24.74
C ALA A 130 -19.70 -3.22 -23.72
N LEU A 131 -19.82 -2.62 -22.53
CA LEU A 131 -20.92 -2.77 -21.57
C LEU A 131 -20.87 -1.62 -20.56
#